data_AF-A0A258BWA8-F1
#
_entry.id   AF-A0A258BWA8-F1
#
_cell.length_a   1.000
_cell.length_b   1.000
_cell.length_c   1.000
_cell.angle_alpha   90.00
_cell.angle_beta   90.00
_cell.angle_gamma   90.00
#
_symmetry.space_group_name_H-M   'P 1'
#
loop_
_entity.id
_entity.type
_entity.pdbx_description
1 polymer ?
#
loop_
_entity_poly.entity_id
_entity_poly.type
_entity_poly.pdbx_seq_one_letter_code
_entity_poly.pdbx_strand_id
1 'polypeptide(L)'
;RRVGGSITQEFTPPPLRDEENKDLKRERNYPEQPPTIPHAIRGYQVDMNSNRCLACHSRANSARTQAPMISITHFTDRDSHFIFGDVATAILVEDEAFAPAKHWKILGTKLKTQFSNNIRNNFGFLNRAAPEGAGAPDKLFVQEGRKVFKEVVPMVAEMITAHLGELGLKADALKRMWLHQANANMNRLISSKVLGHEASETESPTVLDTYANTSSAGSIIAFHLHSEDFAPGEKGLICSFGAGYSAGTVFVEKVGG
;
A
#
# COMPACT_ATOMS: atom_id res chain seq x y z
N ARG A 1 13.10 23.33 -27.24
CA ARG A 1 14.37 22.55 -27.16
C ARG A 1 15.46 23.53 -26.74
N ARG A 2 16.21 23.26 -25.66
CA ARG A 2 17.40 24.07 -25.35
C ARG A 2 18.43 23.84 -26.46
N VAL A 3 19.10 24.89 -26.90
CA VAL A 3 20.23 24.77 -27.83
C VAL A 3 21.35 24.07 -27.06
N GLY A 4 21.91 22.98 -27.60
CA GLY A 4 23.04 22.32 -26.97
C GLY A 4 24.27 23.22 -26.98
N GLY A 5 25.11 23.15 -25.94
CA GLY A 5 26.36 23.92 -25.83
C GLY A 5 27.44 23.14 -25.09
N SER A 6 28.69 23.61 -25.17
CA SER A 6 29.83 22.98 -24.49
C SER A 6 29.88 23.38 -23.00
N ILE A 7 30.61 22.60 -22.19
CA ILE A 7 30.82 22.87 -20.76
C ILE A 7 31.49 24.24 -20.47
N THR A 8 32.11 24.83 -21.48
CA THR A 8 32.79 26.13 -21.42
C THR A 8 31.92 27.32 -21.88
N GLN A 9 30.70 27.07 -22.34
CA GLN A 9 29.79 28.10 -22.81
C GLN A 9 28.76 28.45 -21.72
N GLU A 10 28.77 29.71 -21.29
CA GLU A 10 27.68 30.26 -20.49
C GLU A 10 26.55 30.74 -21.40
N PHE A 11 25.32 30.32 -21.07
CA PHE A 11 24.11 30.80 -21.72
C PHE A 11 23.27 31.55 -20.70
N THR A 12 22.68 32.67 -21.11
CA THR A 12 21.65 33.32 -20.32
C THR A 12 20.50 32.32 -20.12
N PRO A 13 20.13 32.00 -18.87
CA PRO A 13 19.03 31.10 -18.62
C PRO A 13 17.75 31.69 -19.24
N PRO A 14 16.91 30.86 -19.88
CA PRO A 14 15.62 31.35 -20.34
C PRO A 14 14.83 31.89 -19.15
N PRO A 15 13.99 32.92 -19.35
CA PRO A 15 13.13 33.43 -18.30
C PRO A 15 12.28 32.28 -17.74
N LEU A 16 12.03 32.33 -16.42
CA LEU A 16 11.07 31.43 -15.80
C LEU A 16 9.72 31.61 -16.50
N ARG A 17 9.03 30.49 -16.74
CA ARG A 17 7.67 30.55 -17.28
C ARG A 17 6.76 31.18 -16.24
N ASP A 18 5.79 31.96 -16.72
CA ASP A 18 4.76 32.52 -15.85
C ASP A 18 4.00 31.42 -15.10
N GLU A 19 3.62 31.71 -13.85
CA GLU A 19 2.76 30.84 -13.07
C GLU A 19 1.41 30.68 -13.80
N GLU A 20 1.08 29.46 -14.18
CA GLU A 20 -0.20 29.16 -14.83
C GLU A 20 -1.28 28.97 -13.77
N ASN A 21 -2.37 29.75 -13.88
CA ASN A 21 -3.47 29.74 -12.92
C ASN A 21 -4.82 29.51 -13.61
N LYS A 22 -4.98 28.34 -14.22
CA LYS A 22 -6.16 28.01 -15.04
C LYS A 22 -7.12 27.04 -14.37
N ASP A 23 -6.72 26.42 -13.26
CA ASP A 23 -7.50 25.37 -12.56
C ASP A 23 -7.85 24.15 -13.44
N LEU A 24 -7.16 23.98 -14.57
CA LEU A 24 -7.37 22.88 -15.50
C LEU A 24 -6.36 21.76 -15.25
N LYS A 25 -6.85 20.54 -15.05
CA LYS A 25 -5.99 19.36 -14.87
C LYS A 25 -5.06 19.22 -16.08
N ARG A 26 -3.75 19.19 -15.82
CA ARG A 26 -2.75 18.97 -16.86
C ARG A 26 -2.73 17.51 -17.30
N GLU A 27 -2.59 17.30 -18.60
CA GLU A 27 -2.25 16.00 -19.15
C GLU A 27 -0.80 15.64 -18.77
N ARG A 28 -0.54 14.35 -18.55
CA ARG A 28 0.81 13.89 -18.22
C ARG A 28 1.65 13.86 -19.50
N ASN A 29 2.85 14.40 -19.44
CA ASN A 29 3.84 14.35 -20.53
C ASN A 29 4.56 12.99 -20.60
N TYR A 30 4.56 12.21 -19.52
CA TYR A 30 5.14 10.87 -19.40
C TYR A 30 4.45 10.09 -18.26
N PRO A 31 4.46 8.75 -18.28
CA PRO A 31 3.66 7.93 -17.35
C PRO A 31 3.92 8.23 -15.88
N GLU A 32 5.18 8.42 -15.49
CA GLU A 32 5.63 8.64 -14.12
C GLU A 32 5.50 10.11 -13.67
N GLN A 33 4.99 11.01 -14.51
CA GLN A 33 4.95 12.43 -14.16
C GLN A 33 4.09 12.65 -12.90
N PRO A 34 4.66 13.23 -11.83
CA PRO A 34 3.89 13.54 -10.64
C PRO A 34 2.78 14.54 -10.99
N PRO A 35 1.59 14.43 -10.36
CA PRO A 35 0.52 15.37 -10.59
C PRO A 35 1.00 16.80 -10.30
N THR A 36 0.66 17.73 -11.18
CA THR A 36 1.03 19.14 -11.02
C THR A 36 -0.19 19.95 -10.56
N ILE A 37 0.06 20.99 -9.77
CA ILE A 37 -0.97 21.94 -9.33
C ILE A 37 -1.13 22.97 -10.46
N PRO A 38 -2.28 23.05 -11.16
CA PRO A 38 -2.47 23.94 -12.30
C PRO A 38 -2.93 25.35 -11.90
N HIS A 39 -2.65 25.74 -10.65
CA HIS A 39 -3.10 26.97 -10.04
C HIS A 39 -2.09 27.51 -9.01
N ALA A 40 -2.19 28.80 -8.73
CA ALA A 40 -1.36 29.44 -7.73
C ALA A 40 -1.79 29.00 -6.32
N ILE A 41 -0.81 28.61 -5.51
CA ILE A 41 -0.98 28.30 -4.08
C ILE A 41 -0.30 29.35 -3.20
N ARG A 42 0.25 30.41 -3.81
CA ARG A 42 0.93 31.48 -3.10
C ARG A 42 -0.06 32.19 -2.18
N GLY A 43 0.28 32.30 -0.89
CA GLY A 43 -0.57 32.90 0.13
C GLY A 43 -1.66 31.98 0.68
N TYR A 44 -1.69 30.70 0.30
CA TYR A 44 -2.57 29.74 0.94
C TYR A 44 -2.11 29.51 2.38
N GLN A 45 -3.02 29.73 3.33
CA GLN A 45 -2.79 29.36 4.72
C GLN A 45 -2.91 27.84 4.85
N VAL A 46 -1.81 27.21 5.27
CA VAL A 46 -1.74 25.79 5.62
C VAL A 46 -0.99 25.69 6.94
N ASP A 47 -1.75 25.54 8.02
CA ASP A 47 -1.28 25.35 9.39
C ASP A 47 -2.13 24.30 10.13
N MET A 48 -1.87 24.09 11.41
CA MET A 48 -2.57 23.09 12.22
C MET A 48 -4.10 23.32 12.32
N ASN A 49 -4.56 24.55 12.12
CA ASN A 49 -5.95 24.97 12.31
C ASN A 49 -6.66 25.32 11.00
N SER A 50 -5.92 25.55 9.92
CA SER A 50 -6.45 26.02 8.65
C SER A 50 -5.70 25.42 7.47
N ASN A 51 -6.43 24.86 6.50
CA ASN A 51 -5.86 24.40 5.24
C ASN A 51 -6.71 24.88 4.06
N ARG A 52 -6.24 25.91 3.36
CA ARG A 52 -6.96 26.51 2.23
C ARG A 52 -7.16 25.54 1.06
N CYS A 53 -6.31 24.53 0.90
CA CYS A 53 -6.49 23.50 -0.13
C CYS A 53 -7.78 22.69 0.08
N LEU A 54 -8.21 22.49 1.34
CA LEU A 54 -9.45 21.79 1.67
C LEU A 54 -10.71 22.56 1.29
N ALA A 55 -10.62 23.86 1.02
CA ALA A 55 -11.74 24.64 0.50
C ALA A 55 -12.21 24.11 -0.87
N CYS A 56 -11.31 23.52 -1.65
CA CYS A 56 -11.62 22.93 -2.94
C CYS A 56 -11.52 21.40 -2.93
N HIS A 57 -10.49 20.82 -2.32
CA HIS A 57 -10.20 19.39 -2.45
C HIS A 57 -10.84 18.50 -1.36
N SER A 58 -11.47 19.07 -0.33
CA SER A 58 -12.17 18.27 0.68
C SER A 58 -13.37 17.54 0.09
N ARG A 59 -13.79 16.45 0.73
CA ARG A 59 -14.97 15.67 0.30
C ARG A 59 -16.24 16.51 0.18
N ALA A 60 -16.43 17.48 1.07
CA ALA A 60 -17.60 18.35 1.07
C ALA A 60 -17.62 19.29 -0.15
N ASN A 61 -16.44 19.67 -0.66
CA ASN A 61 -16.31 20.71 -1.67
C ASN A 61 -15.89 20.18 -3.05
N SER A 62 -15.20 19.04 -3.14
CA SER A 62 -14.55 18.55 -4.37
C SER A 62 -15.55 18.32 -5.50
N ALA A 63 -16.74 17.78 -5.20
CA ALA A 63 -17.79 17.62 -6.20
C ALA A 63 -18.31 18.96 -6.73
N ARG A 64 -18.38 20.00 -5.87
CA ARG A 64 -18.83 21.34 -6.27
C ARG A 64 -17.77 22.09 -7.06
N THR A 65 -16.51 21.97 -6.66
CA THR A 65 -15.37 22.68 -7.26
C THR A 65 -14.73 21.92 -8.42
N GLN A 66 -15.17 20.68 -8.67
CA GLN A 66 -14.59 19.77 -9.65
C GLN A 66 -13.09 19.46 -9.38
N ALA A 67 -12.62 19.72 -8.15
CA ALA A 67 -11.26 19.43 -7.76
C ALA A 67 -11.08 17.93 -7.52
N PRO A 68 -9.88 17.36 -7.78
CA PRO A 68 -9.54 16.02 -7.35
C PRO A 68 -9.75 15.87 -5.84
N MET A 69 -10.58 14.91 -5.43
CA MET A 69 -10.85 14.64 -4.03
C MET A 69 -9.59 14.09 -3.36
N ILE A 70 -9.19 14.66 -2.22
CA ILE A 70 -8.13 14.06 -1.40
C ILE A 70 -8.56 12.70 -0.83
N SER A 71 -7.59 11.84 -0.58
CA SER A 71 -7.84 10.55 0.08
C SER A 71 -8.55 10.76 1.43
N ILE A 72 -9.41 9.81 1.80
CA ILE A 72 -10.26 9.86 3.00
C ILE A 72 -9.47 9.97 4.31
N THR A 73 -8.19 9.56 4.27
CA THR A 73 -7.25 9.56 5.39
C THR A 73 -6.33 10.79 5.40
N HIS A 74 -6.43 11.68 4.41
CA HIS A 74 -5.46 12.75 4.20
C HIS A 74 -5.64 13.89 5.23
N PHE A 75 -4.66 14.03 6.14
CA PHE A 75 -4.49 15.12 7.11
C PHE A 75 -5.60 15.37 8.14
N THR A 76 -6.41 14.36 8.47
CA THR A 76 -7.48 14.49 9.50
C THR A 76 -7.09 13.97 10.88
N ASP A 77 -6.05 13.14 10.99
CA ASP A 77 -5.57 12.56 12.25
C ASP A 77 -4.06 12.36 12.22
N ARG A 78 -3.34 12.84 13.25
CA ARG A 78 -1.87 12.75 13.36
C ARG A 78 -1.37 11.29 13.38
N ASP A 79 -2.12 10.39 14.00
CA ASP A 79 -1.64 9.03 14.24
C ASP A 79 -1.87 8.11 13.04
N SER A 80 -2.73 8.48 12.08
CA SER A 80 -3.05 7.65 10.92
C SER A 80 -2.92 8.31 9.55
N HIS A 81 -2.75 9.64 9.45
CA HIS A 81 -2.72 10.33 8.14
C HIS A 81 -1.56 9.90 7.23
N PHE A 82 -0.48 9.36 7.79
CA PHE A 82 0.69 8.89 7.04
C PHE A 82 0.60 7.40 6.66
N ILE A 83 -0.42 6.68 7.13
CA ILE A 83 -0.47 5.22 6.99
C ILE A 83 -0.77 4.82 5.55
N PHE A 84 -1.74 5.45 4.87
CA PHE A 84 -2.30 4.90 3.63
C PHE A 84 -1.83 5.59 2.35
N GLY A 85 -1.67 4.79 1.29
CA GLY A 85 -1.43 5.23 -0.09
C GLY A 85 -2.40 4.57 -1.08
N ASP A 86 -2.45 5.10 -2.30
CA ASP A 86 -3.39 4.67 -3.35
C ASP A 86 -2.67 3.85 -4.43
N VAL A 87 -3.24 2.70 -4.81
CA VAL A 87 -2.70 1.82 -5.86
C VAL A 87 -3.80 0.90 -6.40
N ALA A 88 -3.56 0.24 -7.53
CA ALA A 88 -4.32 -0.90 -8.01
C ALA A 88 -3.38 -2.03 -8.42
N THR A 89 -3.72 -3.27 -8.07
CA THR A 89 -3.02 -4.49 -8.49
C THR A 89 -4.01 -5.48 -9.11
N ALA A 90 -3.53 -6.37 -9.96
CA ALA A 90 -4.31 -7.44 -10.57
C ALA A 90 -3.47 -8.73 -10.64
N ILE A 91 -4.13 -9.88 -10.54
CA ILE A 91 -3.54 -11.20 -10.70
C ILE A 91 -4.42 -11.99 -11.66
N LEU A 92 -3.81 -12.67 -12.62
CA LEU A 92 -4.44 -13.71 -13.43
C LEU A 92 -4.21 -15.06 -12.76
N VAL A 93 -5.27 -15.81 -12.50
CA VAL A 93 -5.22 -17.17 -11.96
C VAL A 93 -5.89 -18.09 -12.98
N GLU A 94 -5.20 -19.15 -13.34
CA GLU A 94 -5.63 -20.12 -14.35
C GLU A 94 -5.47 -21.53 -13.79
N ASP A 95 -6.19 -22.49 -14.37
CA ASP A 95 -5.96 -23.90 -14.08
C ASP A 95 -4.58 -24.32 -14.64
N GLU A 96 -3.87 -25.19 -13.89
CA GLU A 96 -2.50 -25.59 -14.21
C GLU A 96 -2.38 -26.21 -15.63
N ALA A 97 -3.45 -26.84 -16.14
CA ALA A 97 -3.48 -27.42 -17.48
C ALA A 97 -3.40 -26.37 -18.61
N PHE A 98 -3.72 -25.10 -18.32
CA PHE A 98 -3.66 -23.99 -19.26
C PHE A 98 -2.56 -22.98 -18.93
N ALA A 99 -1.83 -23.19 -17.84
CA ALA A 99 -0.83 -22.24 -17.37
C ALA A 99 0.33 -22.08 -18.38
N PRO A 100 0.84 -20.85 -18.58
CA PRO A 100 1.98 -20.62 -19.46
C PRO A 100 3.25 -21.29 -18.94
N ALA A 101 4.26 -21.45 -19.80
CA ALA A 101 5.52 -22.10 -19.43
C ALA A 101 6.18 -21.49 -18.17
N LYS A 102 6.08 -20.17 -18.00
CA LYS A 102 6.52 -19.46 -16.79
C LYS A 102 5.30 -19.03 -15.97
N HIS A 103 5.11 -19.62 -14.80
CA HIS A 103 4.02 -19.27 -13.90
C HIS A 103 4.42 -19.48 -12.44
N TRP A 104 3.47 -19.24 -11.54
CA TRP A 104 3.59 -19.55 -10.11
C TRP A 104 2.53 -20.58 -9.75
N LYS A 105 2.96 -21.74 -9.28
CA LYS A 105 2.04 -22.78 -8.81
C LYS A 105 1.60 -22.45 -7.39
N ILE A 106 0.30 -22.46 -7.13
CA ILE A 106 -0.25 -22.31 -5.78
C ILE A 106 -0.14 -23.67 -5.07
N LEU A 107 0.69 -23.73 -4.03
CA LEU A 107 0.90 -24.94 -3.25
C LEU A 107 -0.20 -25.15 -2.20
N GLY A 108 -0.70 -24.06 -1.63
CA GLY A 108 -1.73 -24.11 -0.60
C GLY A 108 -2.16 -22.73 -0.17
N THR A 109 -3.41 -22.62 0.27
CA THR A 109 -3.98 -21.38 0.81
C THR A 109 -4.63 -21.63 2.17
N LYS A 110 -4.50 -20.66 3.07
CA LYS A 110 -5.25 -20.63 4.32
C LYS A 110 -5.76 -19.25 4.63
N LEU A 111 -6.95 -19.20 5.20
CA LEU A 111 -7.64 -17.98 5.60
C LEU A 111 -8.05 -18.10 7.07
N LYS A 112 -7.88 -17.03 7.83
CA LYS A 112 -8.30 -16.92 9.23
C LYS A 112 -8.92 -15.56 9.46
N THR A 113 -10.04 -15.53 10.18
CA THR A 113 -10.62 -14.28 10.70
C THR A 113 -10.89 -14.41 12.20
N GLN A 114 -10.77 -13.30 12.92
CA GLN A 114 -11.07 -13.22 14.34
C GLN A 114 -11.55 -11.80 14.65
N PHE A 115 -12.81 -11.66 15.04
CA PHE A 115 -13.42 -10.36 15.27
C PHE A 115 -12.59 -9.45 16.20
N SER A 116 -12.36 -8.21 15.77
CA SER A 116 -11.72 -7.16 16.56
C SER A 116 -12.24 -5.77 16.17
N ASN A 117 -12.39 -4.89 17.16
CA ASN A 117 -12.69 -3.47 16.94
C ASN A 117 -11.44 -2.61 16.84
N ASN A 118 -10.25 -3.19 16.99
CA ASN A 118 -8.99 -2.43 17.04
C ASN A 118 -8.62 -1.80 15.69
N ILE A 119 -9.30 -2.17 14.60
CA ILE A 119 -9.26 -1.48 13.30
C ILE A 119 -10.69 -1.41 12.80
N ARG A 120 -11.25 -0.20 12.68
CA ARG A 120 -12.67 -0.03 12.33
C ARG A 120 -12.94 1.25 11.56
N ASN A 121 -13.98 1.21 10.74
CA ASN A 121 -14.61 2.36 10.12
C ASN A 121 -16.13 2.13 10.14
N ASN A 122 -16.90 3.07 10.69
CA ASN A 122 -18.36 2.97 10.85
C ASN A 122 -19.15 3.68 9.74
N PHE A 123 -18.48 4.15 8.68
CA PHE A 123 -19.16 4.67 7.51
C PHE A 123 -19.94 3.55 6.80
N GLY A 124 -21.22 3.80 6.52
CA GLY A 124 -22.09 2.84 5.86
C GLY A 124 -23.45 3.44 5.52
N PHE A 125 -24.20 2.75 4.66
CA PHE A 125 -25.47 3.25 4.12
C PHE A 125 -26.55 3.55 5.19
N LEU A 126 -26.48 2.90 6.36
CA LEU A 126 -27.38 3.16 7.49
C LEU A 126 -27.12 4.48 8.21
N ASN A 127 -25.99 5.15 7.98
CA ASN A 127 -25.71 6.45 8.61
C ASN A 127 -26.77 7.50 8.25
N ARG A 128 -27.45 7.38 7.10
CA ARG A 128 -28.56 8.27 6.72
C ARG A 128 -29.74 8.22 7.70
N ALA A 129 -29.88 7.12 8.45
CA ALA A 129 -30.92 6.92 9.45
C ALA A 129 -30.46 7.29 10.88
N ALA A 130 -29.20 7.72 11.04
CA ALA A 130 -28.59 8.16 12.29
C ALA A 130 -27.86 9.50 12.06
N PRO A 131 -28.59 10.58 11.72
CA PRO A 131 -28.01 11.88 11.36
C PRO A 131 -27.14 12.49 12.47
N GLU A 132 -27.37 12.12 13.72
CA GLU A 132 -26.56 12.52 14.88
C GLU A 132 -25.09 12.07 14.78
N GLY A 133 -24.80 11.02 14.02
CA GLY A 133 -23.44 10.50 13.80
C GLY A 133 -22.77 11.02 12.52
N ALA A 134 -23.41 11.91 11.77
CA ALA A 134 -22.88 12.43 10.52
C ALA A 134 -21.59 13.23 10.76
N GLY A 135 -20.52 12.90 10.02
CA GLY A 135 -19.23 13.59 10.12
C GLY A 135 -18.41 13.25 11.38
N ALA A 136 -18.87 12.33 12.23
CA ALA A 136 -18.09 11.88 13.38
C ALA A 136 -16.77 11.21 12.94
N PRO A 137 -15.67 11.31 13.73
CA PRO A 137 -14.37 10.75 13.37
C PRO A 137 -14.38 9.23 13.12
N ASP A 138 -15.30 8.50 13.75
CA ASP A 138 -15.49 7.05 13.57
C ASP A 138 -16.01 6.66 12.18
N LYS A 139 -16.39 7.63 11.34
CA LYS A 139 -16.73 7.44 9.92
C LYS A 139 -15.50 7.39 9.01
N LEU A 140 -14.31 7.49 9.60
CA LEU A 140 -13.03 7.32 8.93
C LEU A 140 -12.31 6.09 9.53
N PHE A 141 -11.09 5.86 9.08
CA PHE A 141 -10.24 4.81 9.65
C PHE A 141 -9.88 5.15 11.10
N VAL A 142 -10.15 4.22 12.02
CA VAL A 142 -9.75 4.29 13.42
C VAL A 142 -8.99 3.03 13.78
N GLN A 143 -7.84 3.18 14.45
CA GLN A 143 -7.00 2.05 14.83
C GLN A 143 -6.35 2.21 16.20
N GLU A 144 -6.34 1.12 16.98
CA GLU A 144 -5.54 0.97 18.19
C GLU A 144 -4.23 0.22 17.88
N GLY A 145 -3.27 0.91 17.25
CA GLY A 145 -2.09 0.28 16.64
C GLY A 145 -1.26 -0.61 17.58
N ARG A 146 -1.16 -0.24 18.87
CA ARG A 146 -0.44 -1.04 19.88
C ARG A 146 -1.10 -2.39 20.16
N LYS A 147 -2.45 -2.45 20.19
CA LYS A 147 -3.18 -3.71 20.38
C LYS A 147 -3.08 -4.58 19.12
N VAL A 148 -3.26 -3.97 17.95
CA VAL A 148 -3.09 -4.64 16.65
C VAL A 148 -1.72 -5.31 16.56
N PHE A 149 -0.66 -4.58 16.91
CA PHE A 149 0.70 -5.13 16.91
C PHE A 149 0.83 -6.36 17.82
N LYS A 150 0.37 -6.27 19.07
CA LYS A 150 0.49 -7.34 20.06
C LYS A 150 -0.31 -8.59 19.71
N GLU A 151 -1.46 -8.43 19.05
CA GLU A 151 -2.38 -9.52 18.75
C GLU A 151 -2.12 -10.16 17.39
N VAL A 152 -1.83 -9.35 16.36
CA VAL A 152 -1.70 -9.84 14.97
C VAL A 152 -0.35 -10.52 14.72
N VAL A 153 0.76 -9.98 15.25
CA VAL A 153 2.11 -10.55 15.03
C VAL A 153 2.19 -12.04 15.43
N PRO A 154 1.83 -12.45 16.67
CA PRO A 154 1.88 -13.86 17.04
C PRO A 154 0.88 -14.71 16.24
N MET A 155 -0.34 -14.20 16.00
CA MET A 155 -1.37 -14.90 15.25
C MET A 155 -0.91 -15.25 13.83
N VAL A 156 -0.26 -14.30 13.14
CA VAL A 156 0.21 -14.49 11.77
C VAL A 156 1.41 -15.44 11.73
N ALA A 157 2.38 -15.27 12.63
CA ALA A 157 3.54 -16.16 12.69
C ALA A 157 3.10 -17.62 12.94
N GLU A 158 2.20 -17.86 13.89
CA GLU A 158 1.64 -19.19 14.16
C GLU A 158 0.90 -19.77 12.94
N MET A 159 0.08 -18.94 12.28
CA MET A 159 -0.65 -19.35 11.07
C MET A 159 0.30 -19.77 9.94
N ILE A 160 1.41 -19.04 9.74
CA ILE A 160 2.41 -19.37 8.72
C ILE A 160 3.12 -20.68 9.08
N THR A 161 3.59 -20.83 10.32
CA THR A 161 4.31 -22.04 10.77
C THR A 161 3.42 -23.28 10.72
N ALA A 162 2.15 -23.18 11.11
CA ALA A 162 1.20 -24.28 11.01
C ALA A 162 0.95 -24.69 9.55
N HIS A 163 0.79 -23.71 8.65
CA HIS A 163 0.55 -24.00 7.23
C HIS A 163 1.80 -24.58 6.53
N LEU A 164 3.02 -24.14 6.90
CA LEU A 164 4.27 -24.79 6.50
C LEU A 164 4.26 -26.28 6.87
N GLY A 165 3.92 -26.59 8.13
CA GLY A 165 3.85 -27.96 8.62
C GLY A 165 2.86 -28.84 7.87
N GLU A 166 1.68 -28.31 7.53
CA GLU A 166 0.67 -29.02 6.74
C GLU A 166 1.09 -29.29 5.30
N LEU A 167 1.89 -28.40 4.71
CA LEU A 167 2.48 -28.60 3.38
C LEU A 167 3.74 -29.48 3.42
N GLY A 168 4.17 -29.95 4.59
CA GLY A 168 5.42 -30.69 4.76
C GLY A 168 6.67 -29.84 4.46
N LEU A 169 6.55 -28.51 4.53
CA LEU A 169 7.62 -27.56 4.27
C LEU A 169 8.25 -27.08 5.58
N LYS A 170 9.54 -26.74 5.49
CA LYS A 170 10.27 -26.05 6.55
C LYS A 170 10.47 -24.58 6.18
N ALA A 171 10.75 -23.74 7.18
CA ALA A 171 10.91 -22.31 6.95
C ALA A 171 12.12 -21.98 6.05
N ASP A 172 13.20 -22.77 6.14
CA ASP A 172 14.40 -22.67 5.30
C ASP A 172 14.15 -23.00 3.81
N ALA A 173 13.03 -23.63 3.48
CA ALA A 173 12.60 -23.87 2.10
C ALA A 173 12.01 -22.61 1.44
N LEU A 174 11.72 -21.55 2.21
CA LEU A 174 11.23 -20.29 1.69
C LEU A 174 12.38 -19.38 1.29
N LYS A 175 12.43 -19.02 0.01
CA LYS A 175 13.34 -17.97 -0.48
C LYS A 175 12.86 -16.57 -0.08
N ARG A 176 11.54 -16.35 -0.04
CA ARG A 176 10.97 -15.01 0.21
C ARG A 176 9.59 -15.05 0.84
N MET A 177 9.32 -14.05 1.68
CA MET A 177 8.04 -13.75 2.30
C MET A 177 7.56 -12.36 1.86
N TRP A 178 6.57 -12.31 0.99
CA TRP A 178 5.86 -11.08 0.61
C TRP A 178 4.73 -10.83 1.61
N LEU A 179 5.11 -10.24 2.75
CA LEU A 179 4.20 -9.91 3.85
C LEU A 179 3.35 -8.67 3.53
N HIS A 180 2.30 -8.46 4.31
CA HIS A 180 1.46 -7.27 4.26
C HIS A 180 2.30 -6.01 4.47
N GLN A 181 2.04 -4.97 3.69
CA GLN A 181 2.89 -3.78 3.66
C GLN A 181 2.22 -2.64 4.42
N ALA A 182 2.23 -2.72 5.75
CA ALA A 182 1.66 -1.69 6.62
C ALA A 182 2.63 -1.17 7.69
N ASN A 183 3.52 -2.03 8.18
CA ASN A 183 4.45 -1.69 9.25
C ASN A 183 5.70 -2.57 9.18
N ALA A 184 6.86 -1.95 8.90
CA ALA A 184 8.15 -2.64 8.78
C ALA A 184 8.51 -3.46 10.03
N ASN A 185 8.21 -2.95 11.23
CA ASN A 185 8.52 -3.63 12.49
C ASN A 185 7.67 -4.88 12.68
N MET A 186 6.39 -4.86 12.27
CA MET A 186 5.56 -6.06 12.28
C MET A 186 6.13 -7.11 11.33
N ASN A 187 6.50 -6.71 10.11
CA ASN A 187 7.07 -7.62 9.11
C ASN A 187 8.35 -8.26 9.62
N ARG A 188 9.28 -7.46 10.17
CA ARG A 188 10.53 -7.95 10.78
C ARG A 188 10.27 -8.98 11.89
N LEU A 189 9.32 -8.71 12.81
CA LEU A 189 9.03 -9.67 13.89
C LEU A 189 8.37 -10.95 13.39
N ILE A 190 7.47 -10.85 12.41
CA ILE A 190 6.78 -12.01 11.83
C ILE A 190 7.80 -12.88 11.07
N SER A 191 8.56 -12.29 10.16
CA SER A 191 9.55 -13.01 9.37
C SER A 191 10.61 -13.64 10.26
N SER A 192 11.11 -12.92 11.27
CA SER A 192 12.08 -13.51 12.21
C SER A 192 11.54 -14.65 13.06
N LYS A 193 10.28 -14.59 13.47
CA LYS A 193 9.64 -15.72 14.17
C LYS A 193 9.47 -16.94 13.28
N VAL A 194 9.15 -16.73 12.00
CA VAL A 194 8.92 -17.83 11.03
C VAL A 194 10.25 -18.45 10.59
N LEU A 195 11.22 -17.63 10.19
CA LEU A 195 12.51 -18.08 9.66
C LEU A 195 13.48 -18.56 10.76
N GLY A 196 13.35 -18.04 11.98
CA GLY A 196 14.24 -18.34 13.09
C GLY A 196 15.49 -17.45 13.15
N HIS A 197 15.64 -16.47 12.25
CA HIS A 197 16.73 -15.49 12.20
C HIS A 197 16.23 -14.12 11.74
N GLU A 198 17.10 -13.10 11.78
CA GLU A 198 16.76 -11.78 11.23
C GLU A 198 16.65 -11.83 9.71
N ALA A 199 15.45 -11.62 9.17
CA ALA A 199 15.22 -11.65 7.73
C ALA A 199 15.97 -10.50 7.05
N SER A 200 16.71 -10.83 6.00
CA SER A 200 17.29 -9.84 5.10
C SER A 200 16.23 -9.12 4.26
N GLU A 201 16.61 -8.01 3.62
CA GLU A 201 15.74 -7.29 2.68
C GLU A 201 15.33 -8.14 1.48
N THR A 202 16.10 -9.17 1.14
CA THR A 202 15.76 -10.11 0.08
C THR A 202 14.79 -11.19 0.55
N GLU A 203 14.87 -11.64 1.80
CA GLU A 203 13.94 -12.63 2.35
C GLU A 203 12.58 -12.02 2.70
N SER A 204 12.53 -10.74 3.10
CA SER A 204 11.32 -10.02 3.46
C SER A 204 11.34 -8.58 2.92
N PRO A 205 11.09 -8.38 1.61
CA PRO A 205 11.18 -7.07 0.99
C PRO A 205 10.14 -6.09 1.52
N THR A 206 10.51 -4.82 1.50
CA THR A 206 9.68 -3.70 1.92
C THR A 206 9.40 -2.79 0.73
N VAL A 207 8.12 -2.47 0.52
CA VAL A 207 7.67 -1.48 -0.47
C VAL A 207 6.84 -0.36 0.16
N LEU A 208 6.62 -0.43 1.48
CA LEU A 208 5.85 0.56 2.24
C LEU A 208 6.50 1.94 2.28
N ASP A 209 7.82 2.02 2.08
CA ASP A 209 8.57 3.26 2.01
C ASP A 209 8.16 4.12 0.80
N THR A 210 7.77 3.46 -0.28
CA THR A 210 7.34 4.08 -1.54
C THR A 210 5.83 4.21 -1.63
N TYR A 211 5.09 3.17 -1.21
CA TYR A 211 3.64 3.08 -1.42
C TYR A 211 2.80 3.34 -0.18
N ALA A 212 3.41 3.51 0.99
CA ALA A 212 2.73 3.45 2.29
C ALA A 212 1.91 2.14 2.42
N ASN A 213 0.91 2.12 3.31
CA ASN A 213 -0.04 1.02 3.43
C ASN A 213 -1.08 1.08 2.33
N THR A 214 -1.09 0.08 1.46
CA THR A 214 -2.04 -0.05 0.36
C THR A 214 -3.12 -1.11 0.62
N SER A 215 -3.35 -1.41 1.90
CA SER A 215 -4.34 -2.39 2.35
C SER A 215 -4.14 -3.74 1.66
N SER A 216 -5.14 -4.26 0.95
CA SER A 216 -5.08 -5.55 0.28
C SER A 216 -3.97 -5.68 -0.75
N ALA A 217 -3.53 -4.57 -1.38
CA ALA A 217 -2.60 -4.62 -2.49
C ALA A 217 -1.14 -4.81 -2.07
N GLY A 218 -0.78 -4.48 -0.82
CA GLY A 218 0.62 -4.36 -0.41
C GLY A 218 1.48 -5.61 -0.63
N SER A 219 1.00 -6.77 -0.21
CA SER A 219 1.71 -8.04 -0.42
C SER A 219 1.83 -8.40 -1.91
N ILE A 220 0.89 -7.95 -2.74
CA ILE A 220 0.91 -8.20 -4.19
C ILE A 220 1.88 -7.26 -4.90
N ILE A 221 2.02 -6.01 -4.45
CA ILE A 221 3.06 -5.10 -4.95
C ILE A 221 4.44 -5.68 -4.64
N ALA A 222 4.66 -6.13 -3.40
CA ALA A 222 5.92 -6.75 -2.99
C ALA A 222 6.21 -8.01 -3.83
N PHE A 223 5.21 -8.84 -4.09
CA PHE A 223 5.32 -10.00 -4.97
C PHE A 223 5.68 -9.60 -6.41
N HIS A 224 4.98 -8.63 -6.99
CA HIS A 224 5.22 -8.17 -8.35
C HIS A 224 6.64 -7.60 -8.55
N LEU A 225 7.10 -6.77 -7.61
CA LEU A 225 8.40 -6.08 -7.73
C LEU A 225 9.60 -6.96 -7.32
N HIS A 226 9.38 -7.97 -6.49
CA HIS A 226 10.45 -8.79 -5.94
C HIS A 226 10.20 -10.28 -6.18
N SER A 227 10.09 -10.69 -7.45
CA SER A 227 9.90 -12.11 -7.79
C SER A 227 10.67 -12.58 -9.03
N GLU A 228 11.33 -11.68 -9.77
CA GLU A 228 12.03 -12.02 -11.03
C GLU A 228 13.25 -12.92 -10.82
N ASP A 229 13.94 -12.82 -9.68
CA ASP A 229 15.16 -13.57 -9.35
C ASP A 229 14.91 -15.00 -8.87
N PHE A 230 13.66 -15.49 -8.93
CA PHE A 230 13.31 -16.86 -8.57
C PHE A 230 13.67 -17.85 -9.67
N ALA A 231 14.41 -18.89 -9.31
CA ALA A 231 14.65 -20.07 -10.13
C ALA A 231 13.49 -21.07 -10.02
N PRO A 232 13.28 -21.93 -11.04
CA PRO A 232 12.26 -22.99 -10.97
C PRO A 232 12.44 -23.88 -9.73
N GLY A 233 11.33 -24.19 -9.06
CA GLY A 233 11.29 -25.02 -7.84
C GLY A 233 11.48 -24.25 -6.52
N GLU A 234 11.94 -23.00 -6.58
CA GLU A 234 12.03 -22.13 -5.40
C GLU A 234 10.66 -21.67 -4.95
N LYS A 235 10.50 -21.56 -3.62
CA LYS A 235 9.21 -21.34 -2.96
C LYS A 235 9.18 -20.00 -2.25
N GLY A 236 8.02 -19.38 -2.24
CA GLY A 236 7.76 -18.15 -1.53
C GLY A 236 6.39 -18.15 -0.87
N LEU A 237 6.17 -17.15 -0.03
CA LEU A 237 4.94 -16.96 0.71
C LEU A 237 4.39 -15.56 0.45
N ILE A 238 3.16 -15.48 -0.04
CA ILE A 238 2.37 -14.24 -0.01
C ILE A 238 1.50 -14.30 1.24
N CYS A 239 1.60 -13.31 2.12
CA CYS A 239 0.78 -13.26 3.32
C CYS A 239 0.21 -11.86 3.56
N SER A 240 -1.11 -11.77 3.67
CA SER A 240 -1.83 -10.53 3.98
C SER A 240 -2.45 -10.63 5.37
N PHE A 241 -2.47 -9.54 6.14
CA PHE A 241 -3.10 -9.49 7.45
C PHE A 241 -3.51 -8.07 7.81
N GLY A 242 -4.61 -7.89 8.55
CA GLY A 242 -5.11 -6.55 8.84
C GLY A 242 -6.50 -6.53 9.47
N ALA A 243 -7.31 -5.54 9.10
CA ALA A 243 -8.63 -5.28 9.67
C ALA A 243 -9.56 -6.49 9.63
N GLY A 244 -10.28 -6.75 10.73
CA GLY A 244 -11.17 -7.90 10.88
C GLY A 244 -11.12 -8.51 12.27
N TYR A 245 -9.99 -8.97 12.80
CA TYR A 245 -8.76 -9.30 12.09
C TYR A 245 -9.00 -10.33 11.00
N SER A 246 -8.22 -10.22 9.94
CA SER A 246 -8.11 -11.21 8.89
C SER A 246 -6.64 -11.50 8.63
N ALA A 247 -6.30 -12.75 8.34
CA ALA A 247 -5.01 -13.15 7.83
C ALA A 247 -5.19 -14.21 6.73
N GLY A 248 -4.34 -14.16 5.70
CA GLY A 248 -4.34 -15.10 4.59
C GLY A 248 -2.92 -15.46 4.20
N THR A 249 -2.65 -16.74 3.98
CA THR A 249 -1.36 -17.24 3.48
C THR A 249 -1.57 -17.97 2.16
N VAL A 250 -0.69 -17.71 1.20
CA VAL A 250 -0.64 -18.38 -0.11
C VAL A 250 0.81 -18.78 -0.35
N PHE A 251 1.09 -20.08 -0.27
CA PHE A 251 2.40 -20.62 -0.63
C PHE A 251 2.46 -20.83 -2.14
N VAL A 252 3.55 -20.38 -2.74
CA VAL A 252 3.74 -20.46 -4.19
C VAL A 252 5.11 -21.05 -4.52
N GLU A 253 5.17 -21.73 -5.66
CA GLU A 253 6.42 -22.25 -6.24
C GLU A 253 6.60 -21.70 -7.65
N LYS A 254 7.83 -21.28 -7.97
CA LYS A 254 8.16 -20.81 -9.31
C LYS A 254 8.23 -22.00 -10.28
N VAL A 255 7.49 -21.92 -11.38
CA VAL A 255 7.54 -22.90 -12.48
C VAL A 255 8.06 -22.23 -13.75
N GLY A 256 8.99 -22.90 -14.43
CA GLY A 256 9.59 -22.45 -15.70
C GLY A 256 10.63 -21.33 -15.54
N GLY A 257 11.69 -21.41 -16.35
CA GLY A 257 12.83 -20.48 -16.40
C GLY A 257 12.78 -19.56 -17.61
#